data_AF-A0A7S1L9U2-F1
#
_entry.id   AF-A0A7S1L9U2-F1
#
_cell.length_a   1.000
_cell.length_b   1.000
_cell.length_c   1.000
_cell.angle_alpha   90.00
_cell.angle_beta   90.00
_cell.angle_gamma   90.00
#
_symmetry.space_group_name_H-M   'P 1'
#
loop_
_entity.id
_entity.type
_entity.pdbx_description
1 polymer ?
#
loop_
_entity_poly.entity_id
_entity_poly.type
_entity_poly.pdbx_seq_one_letter_code
_entity_poly.pdbx_strand_id
1 'polypeptide(L)'
;ANVEPDLLEQAGKALAEEERKIGARGALHKAIEQREIKALRQAIQEGQNESVEFSLVSEAQQILAAEERKANATAELNAALSNRDVPRIHAAIIEARVAGVDTFDVDKASRALSQE
;
A
#
# COMPACT_ATOMS: atom_id res chain seq x y z
N ALA A 1 18.22 -10.63 46.06
CA ALA A 1 19.17 -10.30 44.98
C ALA A 1 19.12 -8.79 44.77
N ASN A 2 20.26 -8.10 44.84
CA ASN A 2 20.36 -6.67 44.55
C ASN A 2 20.63 -6.54 43.05
N VAL A 3 19.62 -6.18 42.27
CA VAL A 3 19.79 -5.98 40.82
C VAL A 3 20.52 -4.65 40.62
N GLU A 4 21.57 -4.64 39.81
CA GLU A 4 22.32 -3.41 39.52
C GLU A 4 21.43 -2.39 38.81
N PRO A 5 21.39 -1.11 39.24
CA PRO A 5 20.55 -0.08 38.64
C PRO A 5 20.72 0.06 37.12
N ASP A 6 21.95 -0.05 36.62
CA ASP A 6 22.27 0.06 35.19
C ASP A 6 21.63 -1.06 34.37
N LEU A 7 21.52 -2.27 34.94
CA LEU A 7 20.87 -3.40 34.29
C LEU A 7 19.35 -3.17 34.18
N LEU A 8 18.73 -2.57 35.19
CA LEU A 8 17.31 -2.22 35.15
C LEU A 8 17.01 -1.14 34.11
N GLU A 9 17.88 -0.13 34.00
CA GLU A 9 17.73 0.91 32.98
C GLU A 9 17.88 0.33 31.56
N GLN A 10 18.89 -0.52 31.33
CA GLN A 10 19.09 -1.19 30.04
C GLN A 10 17.90 -2.09 29.68
N ALA A 11 17.40 -2.86 30.63
CA ALA A 11 16.23 -3.71 30.43
C ALA A 11 14.97 -2.89 30.07
N GLY A 12 14.78 -1.73 30.72
CA GLY A 12 13.69 -0.81 30.40
C GLY A 12 13.78 -0.23 28.99
N LYS A 13 14.99 0.15 28.54
CA LYS A 13 15.21 0.63 27.16
C LYS A 13 14.94 -0.46 26.13
N ALA A 14 15.47 -1.66 26.35
CA ALA A 14 15.27 -2.80 25.46
C ALA A 14 13.79 -3.18 25.34
N LEU A 15 13.06 -3.16 26.47
CA LEU A 15 11.61 -3.41 26.47
C LEU A 15 10.87 -2.35 25.64
N ALA A 16 11.15 -1.07 25.86
CA ALA A 16 10.50 0.01 25.13
C ALA A 16 10.81 -0.02 23.62
N GLU A 17 12.03 -0.42 23.23
CA GLU A 17 12.39 -0.66 21.83
C GLU A 17 11.60 -1.81 21.21
N GLU A 18 11.48 -2.94 21.92
CA GLU A 18 10.75 -4.09 21.41
C GLU A 18 9.24 -3.82 21.31
N GLU A 19 8.66 -3.08 22.26
CA GLU A 19 7.26 -2.64 22.21
C GLU A 19 6.97 -1.78 20.98
N ARG A 20 7.87 -0.86 20.62
CA ARG A 20 7.72 -0.06 19.38
C ARG A 20 7.79 -0.94 18.14
N LYS A 21 8.70 -1.91 18.09
CA LYS A 21 8.79 -2.89 16.99
C LYS A 21 7.53 -3.76 16.87
N ILE A 22 6.95 -4.19 17.99
CA ILE A 22 5.68 -4.94 18.01
C ILE A 22 4.56 -4.08 17.41
N GLY A 23 4.47 -2.80 17.83
CA GLY A 23 3.50 -1.85 17.29
C GLY A 23 3.64 -1.66 15.78
N ALA A 24 4.86 -1.41 15.31
CA ALA A 24 5.15 -1.19 13.89
C ALA A 24 4.86 -2.44 13.03
N ARG A 25 5.19 -3.65 13.52
CA ARG A 25 4.81 -4.92 12.87
C ARG A 25 3.29 -5.07 12.76
N GLY A 26 2.57 -4.79 13.84
CA GLY A 26 1.11 -4.83 13.85
C GLY A 26 0.48 -3.87 12.84
N ALA A 27 1.02 -2.65 12.74
CA ALA A 27 0.59 -1.66 11.75
C ALA A 27 0.85 -2.14 10.31
N LEU A 28 2.03 -2.71 10.05
CA LEU A 28 2.38 -3.28 8.73
C LEU A 28 1.44 -4.42 8.33
N HIS A 29 1.21 -5.39 9.20
CA HIS A 29 0.30 -6.50 8.91
C HIS A 29 -1.11 -6.01 8.60
N LYS A 30 -1.63 -5.08 9.41
CA LYS A 30 -2.96 -4.50 9.17
C LYS A 30 -3.01 -3.74 7.84
N ALA A 31 -1.99 -2.95 7.52
CA ALA A 31 -1.94 -2.22 6.26
C ALA A 31 -1.83 -3.15 5.04
N ILE A 32 -1.06 -4.24 5.15
CA ILE A 32 -0.94 -5.31 4.15
C ILE A 32 -2.30 -5.97 3.90
N GLU A 33 -3.02 -6.31 4.96
CA GLU A 33 -4.35 -6.94 4.88
C GLU A 33 -5.38 -6.00 4.23
N GLN A 34 -5.40 -4.74 4.66
CA GLN A 34 -6.36 -3.74 4.18
C GLN A 34 -6.04 -3.20 2.79
N ARG A 35 -4.76 -3.27 2.37
CA ARG A 35 -4.26 -2.75 1.08
C ARG A 35 -4.55 -1.25 0.85
N GLU A 36 -4.72 -0.48 1.92
CA GLU A 36 -4.97 0.95 1.82
C GLU A 36 -3.65 1.71 1.59
N ILE A 37 -3.52 2.40 0.45
CA ILE A 37 -2.31 3.13 0.05
C ILE A 37 -1.78 4.04 1.17
N LYS A 38 -2.66 4.81 1.82
CA LYS A 38 -2.25 5.72 2.91
C LYS A 38 -1.73 4.96 4.14
N ALA A 39 -2.43 3.90 4.53
CA ALA A 39 -2.03 3.06 5.67
C ALA A 39 -0.71 2.35 5.38
N LEU A 40 -0.52 1.82 4.17
CA LEU A 40 0.72 1.18 3.72
C LEU A 40 1.91 2.15 3.78
N ARG A 41 1.78 3.36 3.22
CA ARG A 41 2.84 4.38 3.27
C ARG A 41 3.24 4.71 4.70
N GLN A 42 2.27 4.90 5.58
CA GLN A 42 2.52 5.21 6.99
C GLN A 42 3.22 4.03 7.70
N ALA A 43 2.67 2.82 7.57
CA ALA A 43 3.20 1.63 8.23
C ALA A 43 4.61 1.26 7.74
N ILE A 44 4.92 1.46 6.45
CA ILE A 44 6.27 1.28 5.89
C ILE A 44 7.25 2.25 6.55
N GLN A 45 6.87 3.53 6.66
CA GLN A 45 7.74 4.53 7.28
C GLN A 45 8.00 4.22 8.77
N GLU A 46 6.96 3.83 9.50
CA GLU A 46 7.07 3.42 10.91
C GLU A 46 7.94 2.16 11.05
N GLY A 47 7.73 1.15 10.20
CA GLY A 47 8.53 -0.08 10.20
C GLY A 47 10.01 0.15 9.90
N GLN A 48 10.33 1.05 8.99
CA GLN A 48 11.72 1.45 8.70
C GLN A 48 12.36 2.17 9.88
N ASN A 49 11.62 3.06 10.56
CA ASN A 49 12.12 3.81 11.71
C ASN A 49 12.40 2.89 12.91
N GLU A 50 11.55 1.90 13.16
CA GLU A 50 11.70 0.96 14.28
C GLU A 50 12.59 -0.26 13.93
N SER A 51 13.19 -0.29 12.74
CA SER A 51 14.03 -1.42 12.27
C SER A 51 13.31 -2.77 12.31
N VAL A 52 12.05 -2.78 11.86
CA VAL A 52 11.25 -4.00 11.62
C VAL A 52 11.90 -4.85 10.52
N GLU A 53 11.60 -6.14 10.52
CA GLU A 53 12.13 -7.13 9.59
C GLU A 53 11.98 -6.67 8.13
N PHE A 54 13.10 -6.68 7.39
CA PHE A 54 13.16 -6.21 6.01
C PHE A 54 12.16 -6.91 5.09
N SER A 55 11.91 -8.21 5.29
CA SER A 55 10.95 -8.97 4.49
C SER A 55 9.53 -8.42 4.60
N LEU A 56 9.10 -8.00 5.80
CA LEU A 56 7.76 -7.46 6.02
C LEU A 56 7.61 -6.07 5.40
N VAL A 57 8.63 -5.22 5.55
CA VAL A 57 8.68 -3.91 4.89
C VAL A 57 8.68 -4.07 3.36
N SER A 58 9.44 -5.02 2.83
CA SER A 58 9.51 -5.30 1.40
C SER A 58 8.19 -5.80 0.83
N GLU A 59 7.48 -6.67 1.55
CA GLU A 59 6.14 -7.12 1.18
C GLU A 59 5.16 -5.94 1.11
N ALA A 60 5.12 -5.10 2.15
CA ALA A 60 4.27 -3.92 2.16
C ALA A 60 4.57 -2.96 1.01
N GLN A 61 5.85 -2.77 0.65
CA GLN A 61 6.26 -1.94 -0.49
C GLN A 61 5.78 -2.50 -1.83
N GLN A 62 5.83 -3.82 -2.02
CA GLN A 62 5.33 -4.46 -3.25
C GLN A 62 3.82 -4.28 -3.39
N ILE A 63 3.08 -4.45 -2.28
CA ILE A 63 1.63 -4.24 -2.26
C ILE A 63 1.31 -2.77 -2.52
N LEU A 64 2.00 -1.83 -1.87
CA LEU A 64 1.83 -0.40 -2.10
C LEU A 64 2.02 -0.06 -3.58
N ALA A 65 3.09 -0.54 -4.22
CA ALA A 65 3.35 -0.28 -5.62
C ALA A 65 2.26 -0.85 -6.54
N ALA A 66 1.70 -2.01 -6.22
CA ALA A 66 0.59 -2.60 -6.96
C ALA A 66 -0.70 -1.76 -6.83
N GLU A 67 -1.06 -1.35 -5.62
CA GLU A 67 -2.27 -0.56 -5.37
C GLU A 67 -2.14 0.87 -5.94
N GLU A 68 -0.95 1.49 -5.89
CA GLU A 68 -0.69 2.77 -6.56
C GLU A 68 -0.82 2.67 -8.08
N ARG A 69 -0.35 1.58 -8.69
CA ARG A 69 -0.51 1.35 -10.14
C ARG A 69 -2.00 1.24 -10.51
N LYS A 70 -2.79 0.49 -9.73
CA LYS A 70 -4.24 0.40 -9.93
C LYS A 70 -4.91 1.78 -9.81
N ALA A 71 -4.58 2.54 -8.76
CA ALA A 71 -5.16 3.86 -8.54
C ALA A 71 -4.86 4.82 -9.71
N ASN A 72 -3.63 4.81 -10.21
CA ASN A 72 -3.22 5.62 -11.36
C ASN A 72 -3.97 5.19 -12.63
N ALA A 73 -4.02 3.90 -12.93
CA ALA A 73 -4.71 3.40 -14.11
C ALA A 73 -6.23 3.72 -14.07
N THR A 74 -6.86 3.61 -12.90
CA THR A 74 -8.26 4.02 -12.70
C THR A 74 -8.45 5.53 -12.92
N ALA A 75 -7.54 6.36 -12.42
CA ALA A 75 -7.59 7.81 -12.63
C ALA A 75 -7.45 8.18 -14.12
N GLU A 76 -6.53 7.54 -14.83
CA GLU A 76 -6.35 7.73 -16.27
C GLU A 76 -7.57 7.28 -17.08
N LEU A 77 -8.17 6.14 -16.74
CA LEU A 77 -9.39 5.65 -17.36
C LEU A 77 -10.55 6.65 -17.18
N ASN A 78 -10.75 7.13 -15.96
CA ASN A 78 -11.78 8.13 -15.67
C ASN A 78 -11.56 9.46 -16.40
N ALA A 79 -10.31 9.90 -16.53
CA ALA A 79 -9.95 11.09 -17.28
C ALA A 79 -10.20 10.91 -18.79
N ALA A 80 -9.86 9.74 -19.34
CA ALA A 80 -10.12 9.43 -20.74
C ALA A 80 -11.62 9.38 -21.06
N LEU A 81 -12.41 8.74 -20.19
CA LEU A 81 -13.87 8.68 -20.30
C LEU A 81 -14.52 10.06 -20.24
N SER A 82 -14.06 10.91 -19.32
CA SER A 82 -14.59 12.26 -19.14
C SER A 82 -14.34 13.14 -20.37
N ASN A 83 -13.22 12.93 -21.06
CA ASN A 83 -12.86 13.67 -22.28
C ASN A 83 -13.39 13.02 -23.57
N ARG A 84 -14.03 11.85 -23.50
CA ARG A 84 -14.50 11.06 -24.66
C ARG A 84 -13.40 10.81 -25.71
N ASP A 85 -12.16 10.67 -25.23
CA ASP A 85 -11.00 10.45 -26.09
C ASP A 85 -10.87 8.95 -26.37
N VAL A 86 -11.53 8.49 -27.44
CA VAL A 86 -11.65 7.05 -27.78
C VAL A 86 -10.29 6.33 -27.83
N PRO A 87 -9.26 6.83 -28.54
CA PRO A 87 -7.93 6.24 -28.51
C PRO A 87 -7.35 6.14 -27.09
N ARG A 88 -7.52 7.19 -26.27
CA ARG A 88 -7.01 7.21 -24.90
C ARG A 88 -7.80 6.29 -23.97
N ILE A 89 -9.10 6.11 -24.18
CA ILE A 89 -9.91 5.16 -23.40
C ILE A 89 -9.44 3.73 -23.70
N HIS A 90 -9.16 3.38 -24.96
CA HIS A 90 -8.59 2.08 -25.30
C HIS A 90 -7.24 1.84 -24.62
N ALA A 91 -6.33 2.81 -24.65
CA ALA A 91 -5.04 2.71 -23.97
C ALA A 91 -5.21 2.55 -22.45
N ALA A 92 -6.08 3.34 -21.84
CA ALA A 92 -6.35 3.29 -20.40
C ALA A 92 -7.01 1.97 -19.95
N ILE A 93 -7.85 1.36 -20.80
CA ILE A 93 -8.42 0.03 -20.54
C ILE A 93 -7.31 -1.04 -20.50
N ILE A 94 -6.36 -0.98 -21.42
CA ILE A 94 -5.24 -1.93 -21.46
C ILE A 94 -4.39 -1.77 -20.20
N GLU A 95 -4.03 -0.53 -19.85
CA GLU A 95 -3.24 -0.25 -18.64
C GLU A 95 -3.98 -0.67 -17.36
N ALA A 96 -5.28 -0.39 -17.25
CA ALA A 96 -6.10 -0.82 -16.12
C ALA A 96 -6.13 -2.35 -15.97
N ARG A 97 -6.22 -3.10 -17.08
CA ARG A 97 -6.13 -4.58 -17.05
C ARG A 97 -4.76 -5.07 -16.61
N VAL A 98 -3.67 -4.46 -17.11
CA VAL A 98 -2.29 -4.81 -16.74
C VAL A 98 -2.01 -4.47 -15.28
N ALA A 99 -2.57 -3.38 -14.77
CA ALA A 99 -2.49 -2.98 -13.37
C ALA A 99 -3.32 -3.87 -12.42
N GLY A 100 -4.25 -4.68 -12.97
CA GLY A 100 -5.16 -5.51 -12.17
C GLY A 100 -6.30 -4.73 -11.54
N VAL A 101 -6.77 -3.66 -12.19
CA VAL A 101 -8.02 -2.98 -11.86
C VAL A 101 -9.20 -3.91 -12.13
N ASP A 102 -10.23 -3.87 -11.29
CA ASP A 102 -11.41 -4.72 -11.41
C ASP A 102 -12.07 -4.60 -12.79
N THR A 103 -12.36 -5.76 -13.40
CA THR A 103 -12.94 -5.85 -14.74
C THR A 103 -14.31 -5.19 -14.86
N PHE A 104 -15.08 -5.04 -13.78
CA PHE A 104 -16.36 -4.37 -13.79
C PHE A 104 -16.24 -2.88 -14.16
N ASP A 105 -15.24 -2.18 -13.61
CA ASP A 105 -14.97 -0.78 -13.92
C ASP A 105 -14.48 -0.61 -15.37
N VAL A 106 -13.65 -1.56 -15.82
CA VAL A 106 -13.17 -1.63 -17.21
C VAL A 106 -14.30 -1.92 -18.20
N ASP A 107 -15.24 -2.79 -17.84
CA ASP A 107 -16.35 -3.18 -18.70
C ASP A 107 -17.41 -2.07 -18.78
N LYS A 108 -17.64 -1.34 -17.69
CA LYS A 108 -18.48 -0.13 -17.71
C LYS A 108 -17.90 0.93 -18.67
N ALA A 109 -16.60 1.16 -18.62
CA ALA A 109 -15.89 2.05 -19.54
C ALA A 109 -16.04 1.59 -21.00
N SER A 110 -15.85 0.29 -21.25
CA SER A 110 -15.96 -0.32 -22.59
C SER A 110 -17.37 -0.21 -23.17
N ARG A 111 -18.41 -0.32 -22.33
CA ARG A 111 -19.81 -0.16 -22.76
C ARG A 111 -20.16 1.28 -23.11
N ALA A 112 -19.60 2.26 -22.39
CA ALA A 112 -19.80 3.68 -22.70
C ALA A 112 -19.27 4.04 -24.10
N LEU A 113 -18.13 3.45 -24.49
CA LEU A 113 -17.56 3.57 -25.84
C LEU A 113 -18.41 2.93 -26.94
N SER A 114 -19.14 1.87 -26.62
CA SER A 114 -19.89 1.09 -27.62
C SER A 114 -21.25 1.73 -27.98
N GLN A 115 -21.61 2.83 -27.31
CA GLN A 115 -22.88 3.55 -27.47
C GLN A 115 -22.71 4.97 -28.07
N GLU A 116 -21.48 5.37 -28.44
CA GLU A 116 -21.22 6.53 -29.30
C GLU A 116 -21.14 6.12 -30.77
#